data_AF-A0A842QVZ7-F1
#
_entry.id   AF-A0A842QVZ7-F1
#
_cell.length_a   1.000
_cell.length_b   1.000
_cell.length_c   1.000
_cell.angle_alpha   90.00
_cell.angle_beta   90.00
_cell.angle_gamma   90.00
#
_symmetry.space_group_name_H-M   'P 1'
#
loop_
_entity.id
_entity.type
_entity.pdbx_description
1 polymer ?
#
loop_
_entity_poly.entity_id
_entity_poly.type
_entity_poly.pdbx_seq_one_letter_code
_entity_poly.pdbx_strand_id
1 'polypeptide(L)'
;MSKVSVLTPSFPRYINDYHGCFIKSLCDSLSKYVNLEVIALRSKSLETYQASYPITRFPYMPTSKMEYIAETTMKNASMSVLATLPAYLFSAYAHILASRADLIHTHLAIPLGFLAAYNPKRIPQLITCHGSDITYPIETKIFLSFIKDTLKKQVR
;
A
#
# COMPACT_ATOMS: atom_id res chain seq x y z
N MET A 1 10.12 -20.93 6.13
CA MET A 1 10.25 -19.49 6.45
C MET A 1 9.03 -18.81 5.86
N SER A 2 8.21 -18.13 6.67
CA SER A 2 6.92 -17.59 6.21
C SER A 2 7.11 -16.51 5.15
N LYS A 3 6.22 -16.48 4.15
CA LYS A 3 6.20 -15.47 3.08
C LYS A 3 5.33 -14.29 3.50
N VAL A 4 5.87 -13.08 3.42
CA VAL A 4 5.18 -11.84 3.80
C VAL A 4 5.14 -10.89 2.60
N SER A 5 3.94 -10.51 2.15
CA SER A 5 3.77 -9.43 1.16
C SER A 5 3.53 -8.11 1.88
N VAL A 6 4.41 -7.13 1.68
CA VAL A 6 4.20 -5.76 2.17
C VAL A 6 3.47 -4.95 1.10
N LEU A 7 2.25 -4.52 1.39
CA LEU A 7 1.43 -3.72 0.49
C LEU A 7 1.45 -2.26 0.90
N THR A 8 1.89 -1.37 0.01
CA THR A 8 2.03 0.06 0.33
C THR A 8 1.82 0.97 -0.87
N PRO A 9 1.19 2.16 -0.72
CA PRO A 9 1.12 3.14 -1.79
C PRO A 9 2.35 4.06 -1.82
N SER A 10 3.22 3.99 -0.81
CA SER A 10 4.28 4.98 -0.59
C SER A 10 5.59 4.29 -0.26
N PHE A 11 6.17 3.62 -1.24
CA PHE A 11 7.53 3.04 -1.15
C PHE A 11 8.52 3.89 -1.97
N PRO A 12 9.76 4.10 -1.50
CA PRO A 12 10.71 5.06 -2.10
C PRO A 12 10.84 4.92 -3.60
N ARG A 13 10.69 6.00 -4.37
CA ARG A 13 10.69 5.95 -5.84
C ARG A 13 12.11 5.99 -6.42
N TYR A 14 13.04 6.60 -5.70
CA TYR A 14 14.44 6.75 -6.05
C TYR A 14 15.30 6.75 -4.78
N ILE A 15 16.62 6.75 -4.94
CA ILE A 15 17.56 6.76 -3.81
C ILE A 15 17.40 8.07 -3.03
N ASN A 16 17.28 7.99 -1.70
CA ASN A 16 17.01 9.12 -0.80
C ASN A 16 15.62 9.77 -0.93
N ASP A 17 14.64 9.10 -1.55
CA ASP A 17 13.26 9.55 -1.50
C ASP A 17 12.76 9.56 -0.04
N TYR A 18 12.36 10.74 0.43
CA TYR A 18 11.81 10.93 1.77
C TYR A 18 10.52 10.12 1.95
N HIS A 19 9.69 10.03 0.91
CA HIS A 19 8.45 9.29 0.98
C HIS A 19 8.72 7.79 1.04
N GLY A 20 8.17 7.13 2.07
CA GLY A 20 8.31 5.69 2.23
C GLY A 20 9.64 5.23 2.82
N CYS A 21 10.54 6.13 3.22
CA CYS A 21 11.83 5.77 3.82
C CYS A 21 11.67 4.91 5.08
N PHE A 22 10.64 5.19 5.88
CA PHE A 22 10.24 4.36 7.03
C PHE A 22 9.91 2.93 6.62
N ILE A 23 9.10 2.76 5.58
CA ILE A 23 8.66 1.44 5.10
C ILE A 23 9.86 0.67 4.55
N LYS A 24 10.77 1.33 3.82
CA LYS A 24 12.02 0.71 3.36
C LYS A 24 12.88 0.24 4.52
N SER A 25 13.13 1.09 5.51
CA SER A 25 13.93 0.73 6.70
C SER A 25 13.33 -0.47 7.46
N LEU A 26 12.01 -0.50 7.58
CA LEU A 26 11.27 -1.61 8.15
C LEU A 26 11.45 -2.90 7.32
N CYS A 27 11.30 -2.82 6.00
CA CYS A 27 11.48 -3.96 5.09
C CYS A 27 12.92 -4.49 5.10
N ASP A 28 13.93 -3.61 5.11
CA ASP A 28 15.34 -3.96 5.21
C ASP A 28 15.62 -4.74 6.50
N SER A 29 14.98 -4.37 7.60
CA SER A 29 15.08 -5.06 8.88
C SER A 29 14.34 -6.40 8.89
N LEU A 30 13.10 -6.43 8.37
CA LEU A 30 12.25 -7.61 8.36
C LEU A 30 12.77 -8.70 7.41
N SER A 31 13.36 -8.33 6.28
CA SER A 31 13.87 -9.26 5.26
C SER A 31 14.92 -10.25 5.78
N LYS A 32 15.53 -9.96 6.93
CA LYS A 32 16.47 -10.84 7.62
C LYS A 32 15.79 -12.04 8.31
N TYR A 33 14.48 -11.95 8.56
CA TYR A 33 13.72 -12.90 9.37
C TYR A 33 12.58 -13.59 8.61
N VAL A 34 12.12 -13.01 7.50
CA VAL A 34 11.02 -13.56 6.68
C VAL A 34 11.34 -13.52 5.19
N ASN A 35 10.66 -14.35 4.39
CA ASN A 35 10.71 -14.23 2.94
C ASN A 35 9.81 -13.07 2.50
N LEU A 36 10.41 -11.90 2.32
CA LEU A 36 9.72 -10.64 2.07
C LEU A 36 9.55 -10.38 0.57
N GLU A 37 8.38 -9.89 0.16
CA GLU A 37 8.21 -9.17 -1.10
C GLU A 37 7.47 -7.85 -0.84
N VAL A 38 7.84 -6.79 -1.55
CA VAL A 38 7.13 -5.51 -1.49
C VAL A 38 6.28 -5.35 -2.73
N ILE A 39 5.00 -5.03 -2.54
CA ILE A 39 4.04 -4.69 -3.58
C ILE A 39 3.72 -3.20 -3.42
N ALA A 40 4.26 -2.40 -4.32
CA ALA A 40 4.16 -0.95 -4.29
C ALA A 40 3.68 -0.39 -5.63
N LEU A 41 3.21 0.85 -5.59
CA LEU A 41 2.81 1.56 -6.80
C LEU A 41 4.02 1.85 -7.70
N ARG A 42 3.81 1.68 -9.01
CA ARG A 42 4.63 2.33 -10.02
C ARG A 42 4.36 3.84 -10.01
N SER A 43 5.38 4.60 -10.36
CA SER A 43 5.34 6.06 -10.41
C SER A 43 6.06 6.56 -11.66
N LYS A 44 5.70 7.77 -12.11
CA LYS A 44 6.42 8.53 -13.13
C LYS A 44 7.88 8.84 -12.78
N SER A 45 8.21 8.97 -11.50
CA SER A 45 9.56 9.33 -11.00
C SER A 45 10.32 8.12 -10.48
N LEU A 46 9.84 6.92 -10.80
CA LEU A 46 10.48 5.68 -10.40
C LEU A 46 11.84 5.55 -11.10
N GLU A 47 12.88 5.41 -10.28
CA GLU A 47 14.22 5.02 -10.71
C GLU A 47 14.49 3.57 -10.33
N THR A 48 15.41 2.94 -11.06
CA THR A 48 15.83 1.58 -10.73
C THR A 48 16.80 1.64 -9.57
N TYR A 49 16.46 0.98 -8.46
CA TYR A 49 17.39 0.74 -7.37
C TYR A 49 17.22 -0.68 -6.84
N GLN A 50 18.29 -1.22 -6.27
CA GLN A 50 18.33 -2.59 -5.76
C GLN A 50 17.96 -2.64 -4.27
N ALA A 51 17.18 -3.65 -3.90
CA ALA A 51 16.92 -4.04 -2.53
C ALA A 51 17.25 -5.54 -2.37
N SER A 52 17.44 -5.99 -1.12
CA SER A 52 17.71 -7.39 -0.80
C SER A 52 16.49 -8.31 -0.98
N TYR A 53 15.34 -7.75 -1.32
CA TYR A 53 14.07 -8.44 -1.49
C TYR A 53 13.38 -7.97 -2.79
N PRO A 54 12.52 -8.81 -3.39
CA PRO A 54 11.75 -8.41 -4.57
C PRO A 54 10.83 -7.22 -4.30
N ILE A 55 10.83 -6.25 -5.22
CA ILE A 55 9.90 -5.13 -5.22
C ILE A 55 9.09 -5.18 -6.52
N THR A 56 7.81 -5.48 -6.40
CA THR A 56 6.84 -5.41 -7.50
C THR A 56 6.25 -4.01 -7.55
N ARG A 57 6.51 -3.30 -8.65
CA ARG A 57 5.94 -1.98 -8.94
C ARG A 57 4.78 -2.12 -9.91
N PHE A 58 3.57 -2.19 -9.39
CA PHE A 58 2.42 -2.46 -10.25
C PHE A 58 1.93 -1.20 -10.98
N PRO A 59 1.61 -1.32 -12.28
CA PRO A 59 0.96 -0.25 -13.02
C PRO A 59 -0.51 -0.16 -12.62
N TYR A 60 -1.09 1.02 -12.67
CA TYR A 60 -2.55 1.18 -12.59
C TYR A 60 -3.12 2.07 -13.69
N MET A 61 -2.25 2.67 -14.50
CA MET A 61 -2.60 3.37 -15.72
C MET A 61 -1.82 2.79 -16.91
N PRO A 62 -2.27 3.00 -18.16
CA PRO A 62 -1.56 2.54 -19.35
C PRO A 62 -0.11 3.04 -19.45
N THR A 63 0.15 4.26 -18.96
CA THR A 63 1.49 4.86 -18.96
C THR A 63 1.87 5.39 -17.58
N SER A 64 3.15 5.32 -17.22
CA SER A 64 3.66 5.82 -15.93
C SER A 64 3.48 7.34 -15.77
N LYS A 65 3.41 8.10 -16.87
CA LYS A 65 3.18 9.56 -16.84
C LYS A 65 1.83 9.94 -16.24
N MET A 66 0.86 9.03 -16.24
CA MET A 66 -0.48 9.23 -15.68
C MET A 66 -0.60 8.72 -14.23
N GLU A 67 0.49 8.20 -13.66
CA GLU A 67 0.50 7.61 -12.33
C GLU A 67 0.93 8.63 -11.28
N TYR A 68 -0.04 9.36 -10.75
CA TYR A 68 0.16 10.46 -9.80
C TYR A 68 0.02 10.09 -8.32
N ILE A 69 -0.56 8.94 -7.97
CA ILE A 69 -0.96 8.64 -6.58
C ILE A 69 0.26 8.53 -5.66
N ALA A 70 1.35 7.91 -6.13
CA ALA A 70 2.59 7.84 -5.37
C ALA A 70 3.34 9.19 -5.28
N GLU A 71 2.94 10.19 -6.07
CA GLU A 71 3.58 11.51 -6.16
C GLU A 71 2.91 12.57 -5.29
N THR A 72 1.71 12.29 -4.78
CA THR A 72 0.85 13.30 -4.17
C THR A 72 0.29 12.81 -2.85
N THR A 73 0.02 13.75 -1.96
CA THR A 73 -0.87 13.46 -0.84
C THR A 73 -2.32 13.49 -1.33
N MET A 74 -3.19 12.68 -0.72
CA MET A 74 -4.62 12.71 -1.03
C MET A 74 -5.31 13.96 -0.48
N LYS A 75 -4.67 14.67 0.46
CA LYS A 75 -5.17 15.94 0.99
C LYS A 75 -5.10 16.99 -0.13
N ASN A 76 -6.26 17.49 -0.55
CA ASN A 76 -6.40 18.46 -1.65
C ASN A 76 -5.91 17.93 -3.02
N ALA A 77 -6.00 16.62 -3.26
CA ALA A 77 -5.68 16.04 -4.56
C ALA A 77 -6.57 16.65 -5.67
N SER A 78 -5.96 16.94 -6.82
CA SER A 78 -6.71 17.48 -7.96
C SER A 78 -7.70 16.44 -8.51
N MET A 79 -8.73 16.91 -9.22
CA MET A 79 -9.73 16.01 -9.83
C MET A 79 -9.08 14.97 -10.77
N SER A 80 -8.01 15.36 -11.47
CA SER A 80 -7.26 14.44 -12.33
C SER A 80 -6.61 13.29 -11.57
N VAL A 81 -6.11 13.54 -10.34
CA VAL A 81 -5.55 12.50 -9.47
C VAL A 81 -6.69 11.61 -8.96
N LEU A 82 -7.77 12.21 -8.46
CA LEU A 82 -8.93 11.49 -7.94
C LEU A 82 -9.56 10.57 -9.00
N ALA A 83 -9.59 11.00 -10.27
CA ALA A 83 -10.10 10.19 -11.38
C ALA A 83 -9.30 8.89 -11.61
N THR A 84 -8.03 8.84 -11.18
CA THR A 84 -7.21 7.62 -11.28
C THR A 84 -7.40 6.65 -10.11
N LEU A 85 -8.08 7.07 -9.04
CA LEU A 85 -8.26 6.29 -7.82
C LEU A 85 -8.97 4.95 -8.08
N PRO A 86 -10.07 4.85 -8.86
CA PRO A 86 -10.72 3.57 -9.09
C PRO A 86 -9.81 2.52 -9.75
N ALA A 87 -9.03 2.93 -10.76
CA ALA A 87 -8.10 2.05 -11.44
C ALA A 87 -6.95 1.61 -10.52
N TYR A 88 -6.46 2.51 -9.67
CA TYR A 88 -5.51 2.16 -8.62
C TYR A 88 -6.07 1.12 -7.66
N LEU A 89 -7.27 1.33 -7.13
CA LEU A 89 -7.89 0.40 -6.19
C LEU A 89 -8.12 -0.98 -6.82
N PHE A 90 -8.57 -1.00 -8.07
CA PHE A 90 -8.74 -2.23 -8.84
C PHE A 90 -7.40 -2.97 -9.01
N SER A 91 -6.35 -2.27 -9.44
CA SER A 91 -5.04 -2.88 -9.63
C SER A 91 -4.45 -3.38 -8.31
N ALA A 92 -4.52 -2.58 -7.25
CA ALA A 92 -4.06 -2.98 -5.93
C ALA A 92 -4.79 -4.24 -5.44
N TYR A 93 -6.12 -4.30 -5.63
CA TYR A 93 -6.91 -5.46 -5.27
C TYR A 93 -6.58 -6.69 -6.11
N ALA A 94 -6.33 -6.55 -7.41
CA ALA A 94 -5.87 -7.65 -8.26
C ALA A 94 -4.54 -8.24 -7.73
N HIS A 95 -3.62 -7.40 -7.27
CA HIS A 95 -2.37 -7.87 -6.64
C HIS A 95 -2.59 -8.53 -5.28
N ILE A 96 -3.54 -8.05 -4.47
CA ILE A 96 -3.97 -8.74 -3.24
C ILE A 96 -4.50 -10.15 -3.58
N LEU A 97 -5.38 -10.26 -4.57
CA LEU A 97 -5.95 -11.54 -5.01
C LEU A 97 -4.90 -12.48 -5.57
N ALA A 98 -3.91 -11.95 -6.29
CA ALA A 98 -2.80 -12.73 -6.84
C ALA A 98 -1.77 -13.16 -5.78
N SER A 99 -1.74 -12.51 -4.61
CA SER A 99 -0.78 -12.82 -3.56
C SER A 99 -0.87 -14.29 -3.12
N ARG A 100 0.31 -14.85 -2.86
CA ARG A 100 0.54 -16.19 -2.33
C ARG A 100 1.29 -16.14 -0.99
N ALA A 101 1.25 -15.00 -0.31
CA ALA A 101 1.88 -14.85 1.00
C ALA A 101 1.07 -15.53 2.10
N ASP A 102 1.77 -15.86 3.18
CA ASP A 102 1.17 -16.37 4.42
C ASP A 102 0.64 -15.22 5.29
N LEU A 103 1.13 -14.00 5.07
CA LEU A 103 0.73 -12.77 5.75
C LEU A 103 0.80 -11.58 4.78
N ILE A 104 -0.22 -10.71 4.80
CA ILE A 104 -0.17 -9.41 4.10
C ILE A 104 0.04 -8.31 5.13
N HIS A 105 1.17 -7.61 5.04
CA HIS A 105 1.45 -6.44 5.86
C HIS A 105 1.09 -5.18 5.07
N THR A 106 -0.03 -4.55 5.42
CA THR A 106 -0.53 -3.37 4.72
C THR A 106 -0.15 -2.09 5.44
N HIS A 107 0.33 -1.11 4.69
CA HIS A 107 0.54 0.25 5.17
C HIS A 107 -0.66 1.12 4.78
N LEU A 108 -1.24 1.76 5.80
CA LEU A 108 -2.54 2.45 5.81
C LEU A 108 -3.73 1.52 5.99
N ALA A 109 -4.60 1.89 6.94
CA ALA A 109 -5.89 1.22 7.13
C ALA A 109 -6.82 1.48 5.95
N ILE A 110 -6.82 2.70 5.40
CA ILE A 110 -7.56 3.02 4.17
C ILE A 110 -6.67 3.68 3.11
N PRO A 111 -6.91 3.41 1.82
CA PRO A 111 -7.89 2.43 1.31
C PRO A 111 -7.34 0.99 1.25
N LEU A 112 -6.02 0.78 1.34
CA LEU A 112 -5.42 -0.53 1.10
C LEU A 112 -5.73 -1.56 2.18
N GLY A 113 -5.67 -1.19 3.47
CA GLY A 113 -6.01 -2.09 4.56
C GLY A 113 -7.44 -2.61 4.44
N PHE A 114 -8.38 -1.73 4.08
CA PHE A 114 -9.76 -2.09 3.77
C PHE A 114 -9.82 -3.10 2.62
N LEU A 115 -9.17 -2.84 1.48
CA LEU A 115 -9.16 -3.79 0.36
C LEU A 115 -8.56 -5.14 0.75
N ALA A 116 -7.44 -5.14 1.47
CA ALA A 116 -6.81 -6.36 1.94
C ALA A 116 -7.77 -7.14 2.86
N ALA A 117 -8.49 -6.48 3.76
CA ALA A 117 -9.39 -7.12 4.72
C ALA A 117 -10.56 -7.90 4.08
N TYR A 118 -10.83 -7.66 2.80
CA TYR A 118 -11.82 -8.38 1.99
C TYR A 118 -11.21 -9.44 1.06
N ASN A 119 -9.95 -9.80 1.25
CA ASN A 119 -9.32 -10.87 0.50
C ASN A 119 -10.08 -12.20 0.71
N PRO A 120 -10.63 -12.83 -0.35
CA PRO A 120 -11.41 -14.07 -0.26
C PRO A 120 -10.58 -15.25 0.24
N LYS A 121 -9.25 -15.22 0.07
CA LYS A 121 -8.33 -16.25 0.60
C LYS A 121 -8.17 -16.19 2.12
N ARG A 122 -8.67 -15.14 2.79
CA ARG A 122 -8.55 -14.91 4.23
C ARG A 122 -7.10 -14.98 4.72
N ILE A 123 -6.16 -14.50 3.90
CA ILE A 123 -4.75 -14.39 4.31
C ILE A 123 -4.70 -13.45 5.52
N PRO A 124 -4.06 -13.88 6.63
CA PRO A 124 -3.84 -13.04 7.80
C PRO A 124 -3.26 -11.68 7.42
N GLN A 125 -3.63 -10.66 8.18
CA GLN A 125 -3.22 -9.30 7.90
C GLN A 125 -2.62 -8.61 9.11
N LEU A 126 -1.58 -7.84 8.82
CA LEU A 126 -0.98 -6.89 9.74
C LEU A 126 -1.16 -5.50 9.12
N ILE A 127 -1.70 -4.56 9.87
CA ILE A 127 -1.92 -3.19 9.37
C ILE A 127 -1.08 -2.22 10.20
N THR A 128 -0.25 -1.44 9.51
CA THR A 128 0.40 -0.27 10.10
C THR A 128 -0.42 0.96 9.75
N CYS A 129 -1.12 1.50 10.75
CA CYS A 129 -1.82 2.77 10.64
C CYS A 129 -0.82 3.93 10.62
N HIS A 130 -1.00 4.86 9.70
CA HIS A 130 -0.25 6.12 9.67
C HIS A 130 -1.11 7.28 10.17
N GLY A 131 -0.51 8.45 10.34
CA GLY A 131 -1.21 9.64 10.85
C GLY A 131 -2.50 9.97 10.08
N SER A 132 -2.51 9.76 8.76
CA SER A 132 -3.69 9.98 7.91
C SER A 132 -4.89 9.08 8.26
N ASP A 133 -4.64 7.86 8.76
CA ASP A 133 -5.72 6.96 9.21
C ASP A 133 -6.40 7.49 10.49
N ILE A 134 -5.76 8.41 11.21
CA ILE A 134 -6.31 9.05 12.41
C ILE A 134 -6.92 10.40 12.04
N THR A 135 -6.24 11.21 11.22
CA THR A 135 -6.68 12.58 10.93
C THR A 135 -7.87 12.63 9.96
N TYR A 136 -7.90 11.80 8.93
CA TYR A 136 -8.99 11.86 7.93
C TYR A 136 -10.37 11.49 8.50
N PRO A 137 -10.53 10.49 9.38
CA PRO A 137 -11.82 10.22 10.03
C PRO A 137 -12.35 11.37 10.89
N ILE A 138 -11.45 12.19 11.45
CA ILE A 138 -11.83 13.37 12.24
C ILE A 138 -12.40 14.44 11.31
N GLU A 139 -11.77 14.66 10.16
CA GLU A 139 -12.22 15.63 9.14
C GLU A 139 -13.48 15.14 8.40
N THR A 140 -13.54 13.85 8.04
CA THR A 140 -14.65 13.25 7.26
C THR A 140 -15.09 11.93 7.89
N LYS A 141 -16.24 11.96 8.58
CA LYS A 141 -16.77 10.81 9.36
C LYS A 141 -17.00 9.54 8.55
N ILE A 142 -17.17 9.62 7.22
CA ILE A 142 -17.37 8.42 6.39
C ILE A 142 -16.17 7.47 6.46
N PHE A 143 -14.95 8.01 6.54
CA PHE A 143 -13.72 7.21 6.65
C PHE A 143 -13.64 6.45 7.97
N LEU A 144 -14.29 6.95 9.03
CA LEU A 144 -14.34 6.25 10.32
C LEU A 144 -15.00 4.87 10.20
N SER A 145 -16.07 4.77 9.41
CA SER A 145 -16.77 3.50 9.20
C SER A 145 -15.87 2.48 8.49
N PHE A 146 -15.17 2.89 7.44
CA PHE A 146 -14.23 2.04 6.71
C PHE A 146 -13.07 1.57 7.59
N ILE A 147 -12.48 2.48 8.39
CA ILE A 147 -11.38 2.11 9.29
C ILE A 147 -11.87 1.16 10.40
N LYS A 148 -13.02 1.44 11.02
CA LYS A 148 -13.59 0.54 12.04
C LYS A 148 -13.87 -0.85 11.47
N ASP A 149 -14.42 -0.95 10.27
CA ASP A 149 -14.65 -2.23 9.62
C ASP A 149 -13.33 -2.98 9.34
N THR A 150 -12.35 -2.27 8.77
CA THR A 150 -11.00 -2.79 8.49
C THR A 150 -10.36 -3.38 9.74
N LEU A 151 -10.37 -2.64 10.85
CA LEU A 151 -9.72 -3.06 12.10
C LEU A 151 -10.47 -4.21 12.79
N LYS A 152 -11.81 -4.23 12.74
CA LYS A 152 -12.61 -5.34 13.31
C LYS A 152 -12.32 -6.68 12.65
N LYS A 153 -11.98 -6.68 11.37
CA LYS A 153 -11.63 -7.89 10.62
C LYS A 153 -10.27 -8.47 10.98
N GLN A 154 -9.41 -7.70 11.66
CA GLN A 154 -8.08 -8.16 12.10
C GLN A 154 -8.11 -8.94 13.42
N VAL A 155 -9.23 -8.88 14.15
CA VAL A 155 -9.41 -9.53 15.47
C VAL A 155 -10.23 -10.83 15.34
N ARG A 156 -10.65 -11.19 14.12
CA ARG A 156 -11.44 -12.38 13.83
C ARG A 156 -10.59 -13.47 13.21
#